data_AF-A0A348S3C3-F1
#
_entry.id   AF-A0A348S3C3-F1
#
_cell.length_a   1.000
_cell.length_b   1.000
_cell.length_c   1.000
_cell.angle_alpha   90.00
_cell.angle_beta   90.00
_cell.angle_gamma   90.00
#
_symmetry.space_group_name_H-M   'P 1'
#
loop_
_entity.id
_entity.type
_entity.pdbx_description
1 polymer ?
#
loop_
_entity_poly.entity_id
_entity_poly.type
_entity_poly.pdbx_seq_one_letter_code
_entity_poly.pdbx_strand_id
1 'polypeptide(L)'
;MTMIARVTLEIALRKEFDYLVPEEFQDRVEIGSRVKVPFGPRKVMGVVTGLPAQSEHAKLKPILGVVGKGSFVTPKVLELARWMAGYYCCPVETALKSVLPVSVRKEKEGWKKQLYVRSIEPVGSPSKLTKRQEELNAVLREWKELPLQEFLKMTQSTQATVKKLESAGVALISREVIERDPYAHEHILPTEPLELNQEQKTSMDAVLKAMNHEGAAKQSNVFLLHGVTGSGKTEVYLQAIQHALEQGKGAIVLVPEISLTPQTVERFKARFSSGKHQTLVAVLHSHLSEGERHDEWHKIKEGRARIVIGARSAVFAPIDPLGLIIVDEEHEHSYKQEEAPRYHARDVAVVRAQREKAVV
;
A
#
# COMPACT_ATOMS: atom_id res chain seq x y z
N MET A 1 -11.03 20.45 -24.20
CA MET A 1 -11.95 21.07 -23.21
C MET A 1 -11.13 21.51 -22.02
N THR A 2 -11.43 22.65 -21.42
CA THR A 2 -10.66 23.16 -20.28
C THR A 2 -11.03 22.37 -19.03
N MET A 3 -10.13 21.52 -18.54
CA MET A 3 -10.35 20.73 -17.33
C MET A 3 -10.10 21.59 -16.08
N ILE A 4 -11.00 21.48 -15.10
CA ILE A 4 -10.95 22.21 -13.83
C ILE A 4 -10.78 21.21 -12.70
N ALA A 5 -9.88 21.50 -11.77
CA ALA A 5 -9.68 20.72 -10.56
C ALA A 5 -10.02 21.55 -9.33
N ARG A 6 -10.89 21.01 -8.48
CA ARG A 6 -11.14 21.53 -7.14
C ARG A 6 -10.14 20.93 -6.18
N VAL A 7 -9.45 21.77 -5.41
CA VAL A 7 -8.29 21.37 -4.60
C VAL A 7 -8.44 21.82 -3.15
N THR A 8 -8.29 20.89 -2.21
CA THR A 8 -8.11 21.18 -0.79
C THR A 8 -6.63 21.41 -0.51
N LEU A 9 -6.28 22.60 -0.01
CA LEU A 9 -4.89 22.98 0.26
C LEU A 9 -4.42 22.47 1.62
N GLU A 10 -3.15 22.04 1.73
CA GLU A 10 -2.58 21.48 2.97
C GLU A 10 -2.23 22.54 4.06
N ILE A 11 -2.92 23.70 4.04
CA ILE A 11 -2.65 24.89 4.87
C ILE A 11 -3.79 25.26 5.85
N ALA A 12 -4.67 24.32 6.18
CA ALA A 12 -5.67 24.47 7.26
C ALA A 12 -6.70 25.60 7.06
N LEU A 13 -7.18 25.82 5.83
CA LEU A 13 -8.15 26.87 5.49
C LEU A 13 -9.62 26.43 5.55
N ARG A 14 -9.92 25.14 5.68
CA ARG A 14 -11.30 24.58 5.61
C ARG A 14 -12.07 25.01 4.35
N LYS A 15 -11.35 25.22 3.24
CA LYS A 15 -11.89 25.68 1.96
C LYS A 15 -11.25 24.90 0.81
N GLU A 16 -12.04 24.69 -0.23
CA GLU A 16 -11.59 24.16 -1.51
C GLU A 16 -11.42 25.31 -2.51
N PHE A 17 -10.49 25.16 -3.44
CA PHE A 17 -10.17 26.18 -4.45
C PHE A 17 -10.11 25.54 -5.83
N ASP A 18 -10.70 26.21 -6.83
CA ASP A 18 -10.69 25.73 -8.21
C ASP A 18 -9.43 26.22 -8.94
N TYR A 19 -8.81 25.34 -9.72
CA TYR A 19 -7.64 25.60 -10.56
C TYR A 19 -7.84 25.03 -11.97
N LEU A 20 -7.18 25.65 -12.96
CA LEU A 20 -7.09 25.07 -14.30
C LEU A 20 -6.11 23.92 -14.29
N VAL A 21 -6.44 22.85 -15.02
CA VAL A 21 -5.54 21.73 -15.31
C VAL A 21 -4.90 21.98 -16.69
N PRO A 22 -3.60 22.32 -16.75
CA PRO A 22 -2.85 22.39 -18.00
C PRO A 22 -2.94 21.09 -18.80
N GLU A 23 -2.92 21.17 -20.13
CA GLU A 23 -3.02 20.01 -21.03
C GLU A 23 -2.02 18.90 -20.69
N GLU A 24 -0.77 19.26 -20.37
CA GLU A 24 0.29 18.34 -19.95
C GLU A 24 -0.01 17.51 -18.68
N PHE A 25 -1.00 17.92 -17.89
CA PHE A 25 -1.41 17.25 -16.66
C PHE A 25 -2.79 16.58 -16.74
N GLN A 26 -3.55 16.76 -17.83
CA GLN A 26 -4.93 16.25 -17.91
C GLN A 26 -4.99 14.73 -17.76
N ASP A 27 -4.04 13.99 -18.34
CA ASP A 27 -3.97 12.52 -18.24
C ASP A 27 -3.52 12.02 -16.85
N ARG A 28 -3.03 12.91 -15.98
CA ARG A 28 -2.47 12.57 -14.66
C ARG A 28 -3.30 13.09 -13.50
N VAL A 29 -4.24 13.99 -13.75
CA VAL A 29 -5.06 14.61 -12.72
C VAL A 29 -6.37 13.84 -12.60
N GLU A 30 -6.51 13.17 -11.46
CA GLU A 30 -7.73 12.51 -11.03
C GLU A 30 -8.11 12.98 -9.62
N ILE A 31 -9.30 12.61 -9.15
CA ILE A 31 -9.68 12.83 -7.76
C ILE A 31 -8.68 12.10 -6.86
N GLY A 32 -8.16 12.84 -5.87
CA GLY A 32 -7.13 12.40 -4.96
C GLY A 32 -5.70 12.66 -5.45
N SER A 33 -5.49 13.16 -6.67
CA SER A 33 -4.14 13.52 -7.14
C SER A 33 -3.54 14.62 -6.26
N ARG A 34 -2.26 14.48 -5.91
CA ARG A 34 -1.51 15.51 -5.20
C ARG A 34 -0.96 16.52 -6.19
N VAL A 35 -1.24 17.79 -5.97
CA VAL A 35 -0.89 18.87 -6.89
C VAL A 35 -0.19 20.01 -6.18
N LYS A 36 0.71 20.68 -6.90
CA LYS A 36 1.35 21.92 -6.47
C LYS A 36 0.65 23.09 -7.14
N VAL A 37 0.18 24.04 -6.36
CA VAL A 37 -0.65 25.16 -6.86
C VAL A 37 -0.16 26.51 -6.33
N PRO A 38 -0.41 27.61 -7.05
CA PRO A 38 -0.08 28.95 -6.57
C PRO A 38 -1.16 29.45 -5.60
N PHE A 39 -0.77 29.92 -4.42
CA PHE A 39 -1.69 30.52 -3.45
C PHE A 39 -1.11 31.84 -2.92
N GLY A 40 -1.69 32.96 -3.37
CA GLY A 40 -1.11 34.28 -3.15
C GLY A 40 0.34 34.36 -3.69
N PRO A 41 1.32 34.76 -2.85
CA PRO A 41 2.74 34.79 -3.23
C PRO A 41 3.46 33.44 -3.06
N ARG A 42 2.81 32.43 -2.46
CA ARG A 42 3.43 31.14 -2.11
C ARG A 42 3.02 30.05 -3.10
N LYS A 43 3.80 28.97 -3.14
CA LYS A 43 3.44 27.71 -3.79
C LYS A 43 3.11 26.70 -2.70
N VAL A 44 1.95 26.07 -2.77
CA VAL A 44 1.45 25.15 -1.73
C VAL A 44 1.07 23.80 -2.34
N MET A 45 1.12 22.77 -1.52
CA MET A 45 0.59 21.45 -1.87
C MET A 45 -0.91 21.39 -1.59
N GLY A 46 -1.62 20.64 -2.40
CA GLY A 46 -3.02 20.31 -2.20
C GLY A 46 -3.37 18.95 -2.78
N VAL A 47 -4.58 18.50 -2.47
CA VAL A 47 -5.16 17.27 -3.01
C VAL A 47 -6.38 17.65 -3.83
N VAL A 48 -6.48 17.12 -5.05
CA VAL A 48 -7.66 17.28 -5.90
C VAL A 48 -8.82 16.55 -5.24
N THR A 49 -9.90 17.25 -4.90
CA THR A 49 -11.07 16.70 -4.23
C THR A 49 -12.33 16.70 -5.09
N GLY A 50 -12.24 17.23 -6.30
CA GLY A 50 -13.30 17.20 -7.30
C GLY A 50 -12.82 17.68 -8.66
N LEU A 51 -13.56 17.32 -9.70
CA LEU A 51 -13.33 17.73 -11.09
C LEU A 51 -14.61 18.35 -11.65
N PRO A 52 -14.95 19.59 -11.25
CA PRO A 52 -16.20 20.22 -11.67
C PRO A 52 -16.17 20.56 -13.17
N ALA A 53 -17.31 20.47 -13.84
CA ALA A 53 -17.43 20.85 -15.25
C ALA A 53 -17.28 22.36 -15.48
N GLN A 54 -17.62 23.17 -14.47
CA GLN A 54 -17.57 24.63 -14.51
C GLN A 54 -17.14 25.17 -13.14
N SER A 55 -16.53 26.35 -13.12
CA SER A 55 -16.23 27.10 -11.90
C SER A 55 -17.05 28.37 -11.85
N GLU A 56 -17.43 28.79 -10.65
CA GLU A 56 -18.09 30.08 -10.39
C GLU A 56 -17.12 31.27 -10.57
N HIS A 57 -15.81 31.00 -10.70
CA HIS A 57 -14.77 32.01 -10.83
C HIS A 57 -14.27 32.13 -12.28
N ALA A 58 -14.33 33.34 -12.83
CA ALA A 58 -13.92 33.61 -14.21
C ALA A 58 -12.40 33.54 -14.45
N LYS A 59 -11.57 33.77 -13.42
CA LYS A 59 -10.10 33.77 -13.53
C LYS A 59 -9.50 32.72 -12.61
N LEU A 60 -9.12 31.60 -13.19
CA LEU A 60 -8.49 30.49 -12.49
C LEU A 60 -6.99 30.48 -12.76
N LYS A 61 -6.19 30.21 -11.72
CA LYS A 61 -4.74 29.99 -11.89
C LYS A 61 -4.48 28.53 -12.30
N PRO A 62 -3.40 28.23 -13.04
CA PRO A 62 -3.06 26.86 -13.41
C PRO A 62 -2.42 26.09 -12.26
N ILE A 63 -2.62 24.77 -12.25
CA ILE A 63 -1.79 23.82 -11.49
C ILE A 63 -0.33 23.92 -11.98
N LEU A 64 0.63 23.92 -11.04
CA LEU A 64 2.07 24.04 -11.34
C LEU A 64 2.78 22.69 -11.46
N GLY A 65 2.14 21.60 -11.01
CA GLY A 65 2.70 20.26 -11.10
C GLY A 65 1.84 19.22 -10.40
N VAL A 66 1.96 17.97 -10.86
CA VAL A 66 1.32 16.78 -10.27
C VAL A 66 2.40 15.89 -9.68
N VAL A 67 2.21 15.48 -8.42
CA VAL A 67 3.15 14.65 -7.68
C VAL A 67 2.81 13.17 -7.86
N GLY A 68 3.80 12.36 -8.24
CA GLY A 68 3.64 10.91 -8.41
C GLY A 68 2.92 10.50 -9.70
N LYS A 69 2.78 9.18 -9.90
CA LYS A 69 2.19 8.55 -11.09
C LYS A 69 0.72 8.11 -10.93
N GLY A 70 0.06 8.48 -9.84
CA GLY A 70 -1.36 8.18 -9.61
C GLY A 70 -1.83 8.62 -8.23
N SER A 71 -3.14 8.54 -7.98
CA SER A 71 -3.71 8.90 -6.68
C SER A 71 -3.72 7.74 -5.68
N PHE A 72 -3.15 8.00 -4.50
CA PHE A 72 -3.30 7.13 -3.32
C PHE A 72 -4.58 7.40 -2.54
N VAL A 73 -5.23 8.56 -2.73
CA VAL A 73 -6.52 8.88 -2.10
C VAL A 73 -7.62 8.49 -3.07
N THR A 74 -8.08 7.25 -2.99
CA THR A 74 -9.22 6.81 -3.81
C THR A 74 -10.46 7.66 -3.47
N PRO A 75 -11.44 7.79 -4.39
CA PRO A 75 -12.68 8.52 -4.11
C PRO A 75 -13.37 8.04 -2.82
N LYS A 76 -13.39 6.73 -2.57
CA LYS A 76 -13.95 6.13 -1.35
C LYS A 76 -13.21 6.57 -0.08
N VAL A 77 -11.88 6.62 -0.14
CA VAL A 77 -11.04 7.07 0.98
C VAL A 77 -11.17 8.59 1.18
N LEU A 78 -11.33 9.37 0.12
CA LEU A 78 -11.63 10.81 0.21
C LEU A 78 -12.97 11.07 0.91
N GLU A 79 -14.00 10.28 0.58
CA GLU A 79 -15.29 10.35 1.26
C GLU A 79 -15.19 10.01 2.75
N LEU A 80 -14.39 8.98 3.09
CA LEU A 80 -14.10 8.64 4.48
C LEU A 80 -13.39 9.80 5.20
N ALA A 81 -12.40 10.44 4.56
CA ALA A 81 -11.71 11.61 5.11
C ALA A 81 -12.67 12.79 5.35
N ARG A 82 -13.61 13.04 4.42
CA ARG A 82 -14.66 14.07 4.60
C ARG A 82 -15.59 13.74 5.75
N TRP A 83 -15.99 12.48 5.89
CA TRP A 83 -16.79 12.04 7.04
C TRP A 83 -16.04 12.24 8.36
N MET A 84 -14.77 11.83 8.43
CA MET A 84 -13.93 12.04 9.61
C MET A 84 -13.81 13.52 9.96
N ALA A 85 -13.64 14.39 8.96
CA ALA A 85 -13.57 15.83 9.16
C ALA A 85 -14.84 16.39 9.81
N GLY A 86 -16.01 15.97 9.32
CA GLY A 86 -17.30 16.34 9.89
C GLY A 86 -17.52 15.77 11.29
N TYR A 87 -17.29 14.47 11.49
CA TYR A 87 -17.56 13.77 12.74
C TYR A 87 -16.60 14.16 13.87
N TYR A 88 -15.31 14.27 13.57
CA TYR A 88 -14.29 14.69 14.54
C TYR A 88 -14.03 16.20 14.54
N CYS A 89 -14.88 16.99 13.88
CA CYS A 89 -14.85 18.45 13.88
C CYS A 89 -13.48 19.06 13.54
N CYS A 90 -12.80 18.51 12.53
CA CYS A 90 -11.48 18.98 12.10
C CYS A 90 -11.49 19.46 10.64
N PRO A 91 -10.50 20.27 10.21
CA PRO A 91 -10.33 20.57 8.79
C PRO A 91 -10.16 19.29 7.94
N VAL A 92 -10.73 19.26 6.73
CA VAL A 92 -10.63 18.10 5.81
C VAL A 92 -9.17 17.78 5.48
N GLU A 93 -8.34 18.80 5.32
CA GLU A 93 -6.91 18.70 5.16
C GLU A 93 -6.22 17.99 6.34
N THR A 94 -6.72 18.14 7.58
CA THR A 94 -6.19 17.40 8.74
C THR A 94 -6.57 15.93 8.65
N ALA A 95 -7.81 15.60 8.26
CA ALA A 95 -8.22 14.22 8.03
C ALA A 95 -7.45 13.56 6.86
N LEU A 96 -7.25 14.28 5.75
CA LEU A 96 -6.42 13.83 4.61
C LEU A 96 -4.96 13.59 5.01
N LYS A 97 -4.44 14.37 5.97
CA LYS A 97 -3.13 14.13 6.59
C LYS A 97 -3.12 12.89 7.51
N SER A 98 -4.23 12.26 7.85
CA SER A 98 -4.19 10.94 8.51
C SER A 98 -4.23 9.81 7.50
N VAL A 99 -4.94 10.02 6.39
CA VAL A 99 -5.11 9.03 5.32
C VAL A 99 -3.81 8.71 4.60
N LEU A 100 -3.05 9.73 4.19
CA LEU A 100 -1.80 9.51 3.45
C LEU A 100 -0.59 9.69 4.36
N PRO A 101 0.24 8.68 4.64
CA PRO A 101 1.46 8.86 5.41
C PRO A 101 2.43 9.85 4.73
N VAL A 102 3.24 10.54 5.53
CA VAL A 102 4.18 11.57 5.04
C VAL A 102 5.13 11.04 3.95
N SER A 103 5.57 9.80 4.06
CA SER A 103 6.43 9.15 3.06
C SER A 103 5.78 9.02 1.69
N VAL A 104 4.48 8.72 1.66
CA VAL A 104 3.68 8.65 0.43
C VAL A 104 3.36 10.06 -0.11
N ARG A 105 3.38 11.08 0.77
CA ARG A 105 3.15 12.48 0.40
C ARG A 105 4.34 13.15 -0.29
N LYS A 106 5.56 12.73 0.04
CA LYS A 106 6.79 13.30 -0.48
C LYS A 106 7.29 12.46 -1.66
N GLU A 107 7.46 13.11 -2.81
CA GLU A 107 8.06 12.46 -4.00
C GLU A 107 9.55 12.11 -3.84
N LYS A 108 10.21 12.67 -2.79
CA LYS A 108 11.66 12.55 -2.60
C LYS A 108 12.12 11.14 -2.26
N GLU A 109 11.29 10.35 -1.59
CA GLU A 109 11.62 8.97 -1.31
C GLU A 109 11.11 8.08 -2.42
N GLY A 110 11.79 8.16 -3.57
CA GLY A 110 11.57 7.23 -4.65
C GLY A 110 11.96 5.80 -4.25
N TRP A 111 11.51 4.87 -5.06
CA TRP A 111 12.01 3.50 -5.17
C TRP A 111 13.51 3.40 -4.89
N LYS A 112 13.93 2.48 -4.01
CA LYS A 112 15.35 2.21 -3.77
C LYS A 112 15.94 1.75 -5.09
N LYS A 113 16.96 2.46 -5.58
CA LYS A 113 17.68 2.03 -6.78
C LYS A 113 18.97 1.34 -6.36
N GLN A 114 19.19 0.16 -6.90
CA GLN A 114 20.42 -0.60 -6.68
C GLN A 114 21.00 -1.00 -8.02
N LEU A 115 22.33 -1.08 -8.09
CA LEU A 115 22.99 -1.61 -9.27
C LEU A 115 22.91 -3.13 -9.25
N TYR A 116 22.45 -3.70 -10.36
CA TYR A 116 22.55 -5.12 -10.64
C TYR A 116 23.59 -5.36 -11.71
N VAL A 117 24.10 -6.57 -11.74
CA VAL A 117 24.87 -7.11 -12.85
C VAL A 117 24.10 -8.31 -13.39
N ARG A 118 23.75 -8.26 -14.68
CA ARG A 118 23.11 -9.36 -15.41
C ARG A 118 24.09 -9.99 -16.38
N SER A 119 24.04 -11.30 -16.52
CA SER A 119 24.64 -11.98 -17.65
C SER A 119 23.87 -11.65 -18.92
N ILE A 120 24.58 -11.32 -19.98
CA ILE A 120 24.00 -11.17 -21.32
C ILE A 120 24.77 -12.05 -22.29
N GLU A 121 24.06 -12.54 -23.30
CA GLU A 121 24.74 -13.20 -24.41
C GLU A 121 25.44 -12.15 -25.27
N PRO A 122 26.74 -12.34 -25.58
CA PRO A 122 27.46 -11.39 -26.41
C PRO A 122 26.86 -11.36 -27.82
N VAL A 123 26.56 -10.15 -28.29
CA VAL A 123 26.15 -9.93 -29.68
C VAL A 123 27.41 -9.88 -30.54
N GLY A 124 27.76 -11.02 -31.15
CA GLY A 124 28.96 -11.18 -31.97
C GLY A 124 30.12 -11.89 -31.25
N SER A 125 31.34 -11.78 -31.79
CA SER A 125 32.53 -12.40 -31.20
C SER A 125 32.92 -11.68 -29.89
N PRO A 126 32.83 -12.32 -28.72
CA PRO A 126 33.17 -11.66 -27.46
C PRO A 126 34.64 -11.25 -27.46
N SER A 127 34.92 -10.04 -26.96
CA SER A 127 36.30 -9.60 -26.74
C SER A 127 37.01 -10.59 -25.82
N LYS A 128 38.29 -10.88 -26.10
CA LYS A 128 39.07 -11.86 -25.33
C LYS A 128 39.11 -11.46 -23.85
N LEU A 129 38.47 -12.27 -23.01
CA LEU A 129 38.42 -12.06 -21.57
C LEU A 129 39.75 -12.52 -20.95
N THR A 130 40.15 -11.88 -19.85
CA THR A 130 41.22 -12.40 -19.00
C THR A 130 40.71 -13.59 -18.19
N LYS A 131 41.61 -14.45 -17.70
CA LYS A 131 41.24 -15.60 -16.85
C LYS A 131 40.32 -15.21 -15.69
N ARG A 132 40.59 -14.07 -15.05
CA ARG A 132 39.75 -13.52 -13.97
C ARG A 132 38.37 -13.09 -14.44
N GLN A 133 38.27 -12.54 -15.66
CA GLN A 133 36.99 -12.16 -16.25
C GLN A 133 36.18 -13.38 -16.68
N GLU A 134 36.82 -14.44 -17.16
CA GLU A 134 36.16 -15.71 -17.49
C GLU A 134 35.56 -16.35 -16.24
N GLU A 135 36.30 -16.40 -15.13
CA GLU A 135 35.80 -16.87 -13.82
C GLU A 135 34.56 -16.08 -13.39
N LEU A 136 34.62 -14.75 -13.43
CA LEU A 136 33.50 -13.88 -13.06
C LEU A 136 32.29 -14.07 -13.99
N ASN A 137 32.53 -14.23 -15.28
CA ASN A 137 31.47 -14.46 -16.27
C ASN A 137 30.81 -15.84 -16.06
N ALA A 138 31.57 -16.87 -15.69
CA ALA A 138 31.02 -18.19 -15.37
C ALA A 138 30.09 -18.13 -14.15
N VAL A 139 30.53 -17.47 -13.07
CA VAL A 139 29.68 -17.24 -11.89
C VAL A 139 28.44 -16.44 -12.25
N LEU A 140 28.59 -15.37 -13.04
CA LEU A 140 27.47 -14.54 -13.45
C LEU A 140 26.46 -15.29 -14.33
N ARG A 141 26.91 -16.22 -15.18
CA ARG A 141 26.03 -17.07 -16.00
C ARG A 141 25.24 -18.06 -15.17
N GLU A 142 25.85 -18.61 -14.12
CA GLU A 142 25.18 -19.53 -13.19
C GLU A 142 24.07 -18.83 -12.42
N TRP A 143 24.38 -17.67 -11.83
CA TRP A 143 23.43 -16.89 -11.04
C TRP A 143 22.46 -16.05 -11.88
N LYS A 144 22.77 -15.84 -13.17
CA LYS A 144 22.09 -14.98 -14.16
C LYS A 144 22.06 -13.50 -13.83
N GLU A 145 21.71 -13.14 -12.60
CA GLU A 145 21.55 -11.78 -12.13
C GLU A 145 21.83 -11.70 -10.63
N LEU A 146 22.58 -10.69 -10.20
CA LEU A 146 22.84 -10.41 -8.79
C LEU A 146 22.96 -8.91 -8.51
N PRO A 147 22.64 -8.47 -7.28
CA PRO A 147 23.10 -7.19 -6.78
C PRO A 147 24.60 -7.01 -6.99
N LEU A 148 25.01 -5.88 -7.58
CA LEU A 148 26.41 -5.63 -7.88
C LEU A 148 27.29 -5.74 -6.63
N GLN A 149 26.82 -5.23 -5.49
CA GLN A 149 27.57 -5.30 -4.23
C GLN A 149 27.72 -6.73 -3.70
N GLU A 150 26.70 -7.58 -3.85
CA GLU A 150 26.78 -8.99 -3.44
C GLU A 150 27.68 -9.78 -4.39
N PHE A 151 27.55 -9.54 -5.69
CA PHE A 151 28.44 -10.13 -6.69
C PHE A 151 29.90 -9.78 -6.42
N LEU A 152 30.21 -8.50 -6.12
CA LEU A 152 31.56 -8.06 -5.78
C LEU A 152 32.10 -8.72 -4.51
N LYS A 153 31.26 -8.87 -3.47
CA LYS A 153 31.64 -9.54 -2.22
C LYS A 153 31.87 -11.04 -2.42
N MET A 154 30.92 -11.72 -3.05
CA MET A 154 30.95 -13.16 -3.31
C MET A 154 32.14 -13.53 -4.18
N THR A 155 32.41 -12.74 -5.22
CA THR A 155 33.50 -13.01 -6.14
C THR A 155 34.84 -12.44 -5.67
N GLN A 156 34.88 -11.62 -4.61
CA GLN A 156 36.07 -10.86 -4.20
C GLN A 156 36.67 -10.07 -5.37
N SER A 157 35.84 -9.27 -6.03
CA SER A 157 36.21 -8.50 -7.21
C SER A 157 35.94 -7.00 -7.02
N THR A 158 36.30 -6.20 -8.02
CA THR A 158 36.09 -4.74 -8.01
C THR A 158 35.12 -4.33 -9.10
N GLN A 159 34.43 -3.20 -8.88
CA GLN A 159 33.50 -2.64 -9.85
C GLN A 159 34.18 -2.35 -11.20
N ALA A 160 35.48 -2.04 -11.20
CA ALA A 160 36.26 -1.83 -12.42
C ALA A 160 36.34 -3.12 -13.27
N THR A 161 36.51 -4.28 -12.66
CA THR A 161 36.54 -5.56 -13.38
C THR A 161 35.18 -5.91 -13.98
N VAL A 162 34.08 -5.63 -13.25
CA VAL A 162 32.72 -5.84 -13.75
C VAL A 162 32.37 -4.88 -14.90
N LYS A 163 32.80 -3.62 -14.83
CA LYS A 163 32.68 -2.69 -15.96
C LYS A 163 33.40 -3.18 -17.22
N LYS A 164 34.53 -3.88 -17.07
CA LYS A 164 35.21 -4.49 -18.22
C LYS A 164 34.42 -5.67 -18.82
N LEU A 165 33.67 -6.42 -18.00
CA LEU A 165 32.73 -7.44 -18.51
C LEU A 165 31.57 -6.79 -19.28
N GLU A 166 31.09 -5.65 -18.80
CA GLU A 166 30.08 -4.86 -19.51
C GLU A 166 30.61 -4.32 -20.84
N SER A 167 31.81 -3.74 -20.85
CA SER A 167 32.48 -3.31 -22.08
C SER A 167 32.78 -4.45 -23.05
N ALA A 168 32.99 -5.66 -22.54
CA ALA A 168 33.18 -6.88 -23.32
C ALA A 168 31.86 -7.45 -23.88
N GLY A 169 30.71 -6.86 -23.52
CA GLY A 169 29.39 -7.28 -23.99
C GLY A 169 28.90 -8.60 -23.39
N VAL A 170 29.46 -9.05 -22.26
CA VAL A 170 29.06 -10.31 -21.59
C VAL A 170 28.30 -10.08 -20.28
N ALA A 171 28.23 -8.82 -19.83
CA ALA A 171 27.43 -8.41 -18.69
C ALA A 171 26.72 -7.07 -18.97
N LEU A 172 25.65 -6.79 -18.24
CA LEU A 172 24.97 -5.49 -18.25
C LEU A 172 24.86 -4.98 -16.82
N ILE A 173 25.30 -3.74 -16.56
CA ILE A 173 25.11 -3.08 -15.27
C ILE A 173 23.90 -2.14 -15.39
N SER A 174 22.74 -2.61 -14.93
CA SER A 174 21.52 -1.81 -14.87
C SER A 174 21.30 -1.24 -13.47
N ARG A 175 20.64 -0.07 -13.40
CA ARG A 175 20.02 0.40 -12.17
C ARG A 175 18.61 -0.15 -12.12
N GLU A 176 18.34 -0.98 -11.12
CA GLU A 176 17.01 -1.56 -10.93
C GLU A 176 16.36 -0.98 -9.68
N VAL A 177 15.02 -0.91 -9.75
CA VAL A 177 14.19 -0.55 -8.61
C VAL A 177 14.05 -1.80 -7.73
N ILE A 178 14.48 -1.69 -6.48
CA ILE A 178 14.28 -2.70 -5.45
C ILE A 178 13.16 -2.23 -4.53
N GLU A 179 12.20 -3.11 -4.29
CA GLU A 179 11.20 -2.99 -3.24
C GLU A 179 11.82 -3.43 -1.91
N ARG A 180 11.73 -2.58 -0.88
CA ARG A 180 12.21 -2.90 0.47
C ARG A 180 11.16 -3.78 1.13
N ASP A 181 11.43 -5.07 1.28
CA ASP A 181 10.60 -5.97 2.09
C ASP A 181 11.30 -6.24 3.43
N PRO A 182 10.77 -5.73 4.56
CA PRO A 182 11.34 -5.93 5.89
C PRO A 182 11.48 -7.39 6.31
N TYR A 183 10.76 -8.30 5.64
CA TYR A 183 10.67 -9.71 5.99
C TYR A 183 11.24 -10.62 4.88
N ALA A 184 12.00 -10.07 3.92
CA ALA A 184 12.55 -10.81 2.78
C ALA A 184 13.44 -12.01 3.17
N HIS A 185 13.99 -11.99 4.39
CA HIS A 185 14.92 -13.00 4.89
C HIS A 185 14.25 -14.09 5.74
N GLU A 186 12.94 -14.04 5.92
CA GLU A 186 12.21 -15.04 6.71
C GLU A 186 11.80 -16.23 5.84
N HIS A 187 12.15 -17.44 6.28
CA HIS A 187 11.68 -18.69 5.68
C HIS A 187 10.34 -19.09 6.29
N ILE A 188 9.26 -18.67 5.65
CA ILE A 188 7.90 -18.92 6.14
C ILE A 188 7.34 -20.18 5.48
N LEU A 189 7.01 -21.19 6.29
CA LEU A 189 6.41 -22.42 5.81
C LEU A 189 4.91 -22.23 5.51
N PRO A 190 4.42 -22.66 4.34
CA PRO A 190 3.00 -22.63 4.02
C PRO A 190 2.14 -23.39 5.03
N THR A 191 0.92 -22.90 5.25
CA THR A 191 -0.11 -23.58 6.06
C THR A 191 -1.43 -23.69 5.32
N GLU A 192 -2.22 -24.70 5.66
CA GLU A 192 -3.55 -24.93 5.12
C GLU A 192 -4.65 -24.58 6.16
N PRO A 193 -5.89 -24.34 5.73
CA PRO A 193 -7.04 -24.17 6.62
C PRO A 193 -7.21 -25.32 7.59
N LEU A 194 -7.44 -24.97 8.87
CA LEU A 194 -7.74 -25.94 9.90
C LEU A 194 -9.23 -26.28 9.93
N GLU A 195 -9.56 -27.46 10.42
CA GLU A 195 -10.96 -27.82 10.66
C GLU A 195 -11.53 -26.96 11.80
N LEU A 196 -12.58 -26.20 11.50
CA LEU A 196 -13.27 -25.37 12.49
C LEU A 196 -14.11 -26.24 13.42
N ASN A 197 -14.06 -25.95 14.71
CA ASN A 197 -15.01 -26.53 15.66
C ASN A 197 -16.43 -25.97 15.43
N GLN A 198 -17.42 -26.52 16.14
CA GLN A 198 -18.82 -26.15 15.93
C GLN A 198 -19.13 -24.66 16.20
N GLU A 199 -18.49 -24.06 17.21
CA GLU A 199 -18.70 -22.64 17.56
C GLU A 199 -18.05 -21.70 16.53
N GLN A 200 -16.84 -22.03 16.10
CA GLN A 200 -16.12 -21.33 15.04
C GLN A 200 -16.88 -21.43 13.72
N LYS A 201 -17.38 -22.61 13.37
CA LYS A 201 -18.20 -22.83 12.16
C LYS A 201 -19.48 -22.00 12.19
N THR A 202 -20.17 -21.97 13.32
CA THR A 202 -21.38 -21.14 13.48
C THR A 202 -21.07 -19.64 13.29
N SER A 203 -19.96 -19.18 13.85
CA SER A 203 -19.50 -17.79 13.71
C SER A 203 -19.10 -17.47 12.27
N MET A 204 -18.36 -18.38 11.64
CA MET A 204 -17.91 -18.28 10.27
C MET A 204 -19.10 -18.27 9.30
N ASP A 205 -20.08 -19.15 9.46
CA ASP A 205 -21.29 -19.21 8.64
C ASP A 205 -22.07 -17.89 8.67
N ALA A 206 -22.12 -17.21 9.82
CA ALA A 206 -22.77 -15.90 9.95
C ALA A 206 -22.02 -14.81 9.16
N VAL A 207 -20.69 -14.80 9.26
CA VAL A 207 -19.81 -13.88 8.50
C VAL A 207 -19.91 -14.15 7.00
N LEU A 208 -19.83 -15.41 6.58
CA LEU A 208 -19.92 -15.83 5.18
C LEU A 208 -21.26 -15.44 4.54
N LYS A 209 -22.37 -15.61 5.27
CA LYS A 209 -23.69 -15.14 4.81
C LYS A 209 -23.67 -13.65 4.51
N ALA A 210 -23.15 -12.83 5.43
CA ALA A 210 -23.05 -11.38 5.21
C ALA A 210 -22.12 -11.02 4.03
N MET A 211 -21.02 -11.75 3.85
CA MET A 211 -20.08 -11.52 2.74
C MET A 211 -20.65 -11.92 1.36
N ASN A 212 -21.55 -12.90 1.30
CA ASN A 212 -22.13 -13.43 0.06
C ASN A 212 -23.36 -12.66 -0.43
N HIS A 213 -24.00 -11.86 0.41
CA HIS A 213 -25.21 -11.14 0.01
C HIS A 213 -24.87 -9.90 -0.83
N GLU A 214 -25.03 -10.03 -2.15
CA GLU A 214 -25.03 -8.90 -3.08
C GLU A 214 -26.41 -8.22 -3.11
N GLY A 215 -26.58 -7.22 -2.26
CA GLY A 215 -27.70 -6.28 -2.36
C GLY A 215 -28.87 -6.52 -1.40
N ALA A 216 -29.44 -5.39 -0.97
CA ALA A 216 -30.64 -5.22 -0.16
C ALA A 216 -30.54 -5.50 1.35
N ALA A 217 -30.32 -4.40 2.09
CA ALA A 217 -31.02 -3.99 3.31
C ALA A 217 -31.22 -5.01 4.46
N LYS A 218 -30.67 -4.62 5.63
CA LYS A 218 -30.96 -5.09 7.02
C LYS A 218 -30.12 -6.20 7.64
N GLN A 219 -29.11 -6.78 7.00
CA GLN A 219 -28.12 -7.57 7.75
C GLN A 219 -27.02 -6.68 8.32
N SER A 220 -26.71 -6.90 9.60
CA SER A 220 -25.55 -6.26 10.24
C SER A 220 -24.30 -6.77 9.55
N ASN A 221 -23.55 -5.87 8.93
CA ASN A 221 -22.20 -6.16 8.43
C ASN A 221 -21.15 -6.04 9.53
N VAL A 222 -21.57 -5.83 10.78
CA VAL A 222 -20.72 -5.67 11.96
C VAL A 222 -20.92 -6.86 12.87
N PHE A 223 -19.83 -7.56 13.19
CA PHE A 223 -19.83 -8.73 14.06
C PHE A 223 -18.89 -8.51 15.25
N LEU A 224 -19.31 -8.96 16.43
CA LEU A 224 -18.42 -9.11 17.58
C LEU A 224 -18.06 -10.59 17.71
N LEU A 225 -16.82 -10.96 17.35
CA LEU A 225 -16.30 -12.29 17.59
C LEU A 225 -15.71 -12.37 18.99
N HIS A 226 -16.54 -12.72 19.97
CA HIS A 226 -16.11 -12.83 21.36
C HIS A 226 -15.55 -14.21 21.67
N GLY A 227 -14.29 -14.26 22.12
CA GLY A 227 -13.63 -15.49 22.55
C GLY A 227 -12.34 -15.20 23.30
N VAL A 228 -12.04 -16.01 24.31
CA VAL A 228 -10.78 -15.92 25.08
C VAL A 228 -9.56 -16.22 24.20
N THR A 229 -8.37 -15.83 24.64
CA THR A 229 -7.12 -16.22 23.96
C THR A 229 -7.04 -17.74 23.81
N GLY A 230 -6.62 -18.21 22.64
CA GLY A 230 -6.54 -19.65 22.35
C GLY A 230 -7.85 -20.31 21.88
N SER A 231 -8.99 -19.60 21.90
CA SER A 231 -10.25 -20.10 21.32
C SER A 231 -10.26 -20.24 19.78
N GLY A 232 -9.19 -19.78 19.12
CA GLY A 232 -9.01 -19.90 17.68
C GLY A 232 -9.68 -18.80 16.85
N LYS A 233 -9.94 -17.61 17.42
CA LYS A 233 -10.44 -16.43 16.68
C LYS A 233 -9.64 -16.16 15.39
N THR A 234 -8.32 -16.29 15.47
CA THR A 234 -7.44 -16.07 14.32
C THR A 234 -7.70 -17.02 13.17
N GLU A 235 -8.08 -18.28 13.42
CA GLU A 235 -8.39 -19.19 12.31
C GLU A 235 -9.67 -18.77 11.59
N VAL A 236 -10.67 -18.27 12.33
CA VAL A 236 -11.88 -17.67 11.73
C VAL A 236 -11.50 -16.45 10.88
N TYR A 237 -10.58 -15.60 11.35
CA TYR A 237 -10.08 -14.46 10.57
C TYR A 237 -9.44 -14.91 9.26
N LEU A 238 -8.53 -15.90 9.31
CA LEU A 238 -7.82 -16.40 8.13
C LEU A 238 -8.79 -16.99 7.11
N GLN A 239 -9.76 -17.79 7.54
CA GLN A 239 -10.73 -18.37 6.61
C GLN A 239 -11.71 -17.32 6.04
N ALA A 240 -12.09 -16.29 6.82
CA ALA A 240 -12.89 -15.17 6.32
C ALA A 240 -12.13 -14.34 5.27
N ILE A 241 -10.83 -14.11 5.47
CA ILE A 241 -9.97 -13.46 4.48
C ILE A 241 -9.87 -14.31 3.22
N GLN A 242 -9.70 -15.62 3.35
CA GLN A 242 -9.67 -16.52 2.21
C GLN A 242 -10.96 -16.40 1.38
N HIS A 243 -12.12 -16.39 2.03
CA HIS A 243 -13.41 -16.19 1.36
C HIS A 243 -13.53 -14.82 0.67
N ALA A 244 -12.99 -13.75 1.28
CA ALA A 244 -12.93 -12.44 0.63
C ALA A 244 -12.12 -12.50 -0.68
N LEU A 245 -10.96 -13.15 -0.64
CA LEU A 245 -10.08 -13.33 -1.79
C LEU A 245 -10.73 -14.18 -2.88
N GLU A 246 -11.49 -15.21 -2.52
CA GLU A 246 -12.28 -16.04 -3.45
C GLU A 246 -13.32 -15.21 -4.23
N GLN A 247 -13.88 -14.17 -3.59
CA GLN A 247 -14.77 -13.20 -4.24
C GLN A 247 -14.01 -12.10 -5.02
N GLY A 248 -12.68 -12.18 -5.11
CA GLY A 248 -11.84 -11.18 -5.74
C GLY A 248 -11.67 -9.89 -4.92
N LYS A 249 -12.09 -9.88 -3.65
CA LYS A 249 -12.00 -8.74 -2.73
C LYS A 249 -10.79 -8.87 -1.80
N GLY A 250 -10.27 -7.74 -1.31
CA GLY A 250 -9.19 -7.71 -0.33
C GLY A 250 -9.68 -7.56 1.11
N ALA A 251 -8.74 -7.62 2.06
CA ALA A 251 -9.01 -7.51 3.49
C ALA A 251 -8.00 -6.63 4.24
N ILE A 252 -8.48 -5.90 5.25
CA ILE A 252 -7.65 -5.15 6.20
C ILE A 252 -7.75 -5.80 7.57
N VAL A 253 -6.62 -6.05 8.23
CA VAL A 253 -6.53 -6.57 9.58
C VAL A 253 -5.84 -5.52 10.44
N LEU A 254 -6.62 -4.88 11.31
CA LEU A 254 -6.11 -3.99 12.35
C LEU A 254 -5.73 -4.84 13.56
N VAL A 255 -4.50 -4.67 14.02
CA VAL A 255 -3.99 -5.24 15.26
C VAL A 255 -3.42 -4.10 16.12
N PRO A 256 -3.43 -4.21 17.45
CA PRO A 256 -2.75 -3.24 18.30
C PRO A 256 -1.27 -3.13 17.93
N GLU A 257 -0.70 -1.93 18.04
CA GLU A 257 0.65 -1.66 17.55
C GLU A 257 1.72 -2.54 18.22
N ILE A 258 1.52 -2.85 19.51
CA ILE A 258 2.36 -3.76 20.30
C ILE A 258 2.19 -5.23 19.94
N SER A 259 1.05 -5.59 19.34
CA SER A 259 0.67 -6.97 18.99
C SER A 259 1.02 -7.34 17.55
N LEU A 260 1.49 -6.37 16.76
CA LEU A 260 2.03 -6.59 15.42
C LEU A 260 3.45 -7.18 15.49
N THR A 261 3.54 -8.35 16.10
CA THR A 261 4.78 -9.10 16.21
C THR A 261 5.10 -9.80 14.88
N PRO A 262 6.38 -10.17 14.65
CA PRO A 262 6.76 -10.99 13.51
C PRO A 262 5.94 -12.29 13.41
N GLN A 263 5.61 -12.92 14.55
CA GLN A 263 4.78 -14.14 14.60
C GLN A 263 3.36 -13.91 14.06
N THR A 264 2.75 -12.77 14.39
CA THR A 264 1.44 -12.39 13.83
C THR A 264 1.55 -12.26 12.32
N VAL A 265 2.52 -11.50 11.82
CA VAL A 265 2.74 -11.30 10.37
C VAL A 265 3.02 -12.63 9.66
N GLU A 266 3.90 -13.46 10.24
CA GLU A 266 4.28 -14.77 9.72
C GLU A 266 3.06 -15.66 9.54
N ARG A 267 2.11 -15.67 10.49
CA ARG A 267 0.90 -16.49 10.39
C ARG A 267 0.06 -16.15 9.15
N PHE A 268 -0.11 -14.87 8.82
CA PHE A 268 -0.84 -14.48 7.62
C PHE A 268 -0.02 -14.74 6.35
N LYS A 269 1.28 -14.46 6.37
CA LYS A 269 2.15 -14.79 5.24
C LYS A 269 2.17 -16.29 4.96
N ALA A 270 2.26 -17.13 5.98
CA ALA A 270 2.21 -18.58 5.89
C ALA A 270 0.91 -19.09 5.24
N ARG A 271 -0.23 -18.42 5.49
CA ARG A 271 -1.52 -18.82 4.89
C ARG A 271 -1.70 -18.35 3.45
N PHE A 272 -1.15 -17.19 3.08
CA PHE A 272 -1.49 -16.52 1.81
C PHE A 272 -0.32 -16.30 0.85
N SER A 273 0.91 -16.72 1.17
CA SER A 273 2.07 -16.54 0.28
C SER A 273 2.22 -17.65 -0.76
N SER A 274 1.38 -18.68 -0.72
CA SER A 274 1.38 -19.83 -1.64
C SER A 274 -0.02 -20.38 -1.86
N GLY A 275 -0.18 -21.29 -2.82
CA GLY A 275 -1.45 -21.97 -3.09
C GLY A 275 -2.42 -21.15 -3.93
N LYS A 276 -3.68 -21.56 -3.94
CA LYS A 276 -4.73 -21.02 -4.84
C LYS A 276 -5.03 -19.54 -4.59
N HIS A 277 -4.99 -19.10 -3.34
CA HIS A 277 -5.35 -17.74 -2.91
C HIS A 277 -4.10 -16.87 -2.66
N GLN A 278 -3.00 -17.17 -3.35
CA GLN A 278 -1.73 -16.49 -3.17
C GLN A 278 -1.87 -14.98 -3.44
N THR A 279 -1.42 -14.17 -2.50
CA THR A 279 -1.29 -12.71 -2.62
C THR A 279 -0.12 -12.25 -1.76
N LEU A 280 0.46 -11.10 -2.10
CA LEU A 280 1.35 -10.44 -1.16
C LEU A 280 0.53 -9.95 0.05
N VAL A 281 1.14 -10.01 1.23
CA VAL A 281 0.62 -9.45 2.47
C VAL A 281 1.41 -8.18 2.76
N ALA A 282 0.74 -7.04 2.74
CA ALA A 282 1.34 -5.76 3.09
C ALA A 282 1.25 -5.51 4.59
N VAL A 283 2.32 -4.98 5.18
CA VAL A 283 2.40 -4.70 6.61
C VAL A 283 2.55 -3.20 6.81
N LEU A 284 1.74 -2.58 7.66
CA LEU A 284 1.76 -1.13 7.90
C LEU A 284 1.84 -0.79 9.39
N HIS A 285 3.00 -0.27 9.84
CA HIS A 285 3.20 0.20 11.22
C HIS A 285 4.18 1.37 11.32
N SER A 286 4.31 1.91 12.54
CA SER A 286 5.17 3.06 12.86
C SER A 286 6.66 2.78 12.63
N HIS A 287 7.14 1.59 12.99
CA HIS A 287 8.57 1.21 12.87
C HIS A 287 9.08 1.08 11.42
N LEU A 288 8.22 1.12 10.40
CA LEU A 288 8.67 1.13 9.01
C LEU A 288 9.33 2.47 8.67
N SER A 289 10.46 2.40 7.97
CA SER A 289 11.08 3.55 7.34
C SER A 289 10.13 4.22 6.34
N GLU A 290 10.37 5.50 6.02
CA GLU A 290 9.57 6.23 5.03
C GLU A 290 9.54 5.45 3.68
N GLY A 291 10.68 4.90 3.24
CA GLY A 291 10.81 4.11 2.01
C GLY A 291 10.11 2.76 2.03
N GLU A 292 10.17 1.99 3.11
CA GLU A 292 9.42 0.72 3.22
C GLU A 292 7.91 0.99 3.19
N ARG A 293 7.46 2.04 3.90
CA ARG A 293 6.06 2.44 3.87
C ARG A 293 5.62 2.89 2.47
N HIS A 294 6.48 3.58 1.73
CA HIS A 294 6.21 3.94 0.34
C HIS A 294 5.99 2.70 -0.53
N ASP A 295 6.90 1.73 -0.42
CA ASP A 295 6.87 0.47 -1.16
C ASP A 295 5.60 -0.35 -0.83
N GLU A 296 5.25 -0.51 0.45
CA GLU A 296 4.02 -1.19 0.87
C GLU A 296 2.73 -0.51 0.37
N TRP A 297 2.68 0.83 0.38
CA TRP A 297 1.53 1.57 -0.15
C TRP A 297 1.37 1.40 -1.66
N HIS A 298 2.48 1.38 -2.40
CA HIS A 298 2.47 1.08 -3.83
C HIS A 298 2.01 -0.35 -4.10
N LYS A 299 2.52 -1.33 -3.35
CA LYS A 299 2.12 -2.74 -3.42
C LYS A 299 0.61 -2.95 -3.25
N ILE A 300 0.00 -2.22 -2.31
CA ILE A 300 -1.46 -2.26 -2.09
C ILE A 300 -2.19 -1.60 -3.26
N LYS A 301 -1.78 -0.39 -3.67
CA LYS A 301 -2.44 0.39 -4.72
C LYS A 301 -2.42 -0.30 -6.08
N GLU A 302 -1.34 -1.01 -6.39
CA GLU A 302 -1.17 -1.79 -7.62
C GLU A 302 -1.94 -3.13 -7.60
N GLY A 303 -2.60 -3.45 -6.49
CA GLY A 303 -3.37 -4.69 -6.33
C GLY A 303 -2.51 -5.95 -6.15
N ARG A 304 -1.19 -5.79 -5.99
CA ARG A 304 -0.25 -6.90 -5.73
C ARG A 304 -0.42 -7.46 -4.31
N ALA A 305 -0.72 -6.59 -3.35
CA ALA A 305 -1.13 -6.98 -2.01
C ALA A 305 -2.64 -6.75 -1.80
N ARG A 306 -3.38 -7.83 -1.61
CA ARG A 306 -4.82 -7.81 -1.31
C ARG A 306 -5.13 -7.99 0.18
N ILE A 307 -4.12 -8.26 0.99
CA ILE A 307 -4.21 -8.31 2.45
C ILE A 307 -3.31 -7.24 3.02
N VAL A 308 -3.85 -6.44 3.94
CA VAL A 308 -3.10 -5.47 4.71
C VAL A 308 -3.22 -5.81 6.19
N ILE A 309 -2.10 -5.90 6.88
CA ILE A 309 -2.03 -6.04 8.33
C ILE A 309 -1.35 -4.80 8.89
N GLY A 310 -1.91 -4.20 9.93
CA GLY A 310 -1.22 -3.09 10.54
C GLY A 310 -1.90 -2.52 11.77
N ALA A 311 -1.26 -1.48 12.31
CA ALA A 311 -1.83 -0.70 13.40
C ALA A 311 -2.97 0.21 12.90
N ARG A 312 -3.43 1.13 13.76
CA ARG A 312 -4.46 2.16 13.46
C ARG A 312 -4.51 2.67 12.02
N SER A 313 -3.39 3.16 11.49
CA SER A 313 -3.34 3.84 10.19
C SER A 313 -3.62 2.92 9.00
N ALA A 314 -3.52 1.60 9.18
CA ALA A 314 -3.82 0.63 8.13
C ALA A 314 -5.30 0.68 7.71
N VAL A 315 -6.19 1.25 8.54
CA VAL A 315 -7.61 1.48 8.21
C VAL A 315 -7.78 2.37 6.98
N PHE A 316 -6.75 3.09 6.53
CA PHE A 316 -6.77 3.92 5.33
C PHE A 316 -6.12 3.28 4.09
N ALA A 317 -5.65 2.03 4.20
CA ALA A 317 -4.98 1.35 3.11
C ALA A 317 -5.88 1.27 1.86
N PRO A 318 -5.37 1.56 0.65
CA PRO A 318 -6.18 1.73 -0.56
C PRO A 318 -6.52 0.39 -1.23
N ILE A 319 -7.04 -0.58 -0.46
CA ILE A 319 -7.58 -1.83 -1.00
C ILE A 319 -8.87 -1.53 -1.77
N ASP A 320 -8.95 -2.00 -3.01
CA ASP A 320 -10.14 -1.91 -3.85
C ASP A 320 -10.21 -3.13 -4.80
N PRO A 321 -11.30 -3.92 -4.80
CA PRO A 321 -12.46 -3.84 -3.91
C PRO A 321 -12.16 -4.38 -2.50
N LEU A 322 -12.60 -3.66 -1.46
CA LEU A 322 -12.53 -4.09 -0.06
C LEU A 322 -13.73 -4.98 0.29
N GLY A 323 -13.48 -6.15 0.88
CA GLY A 323 -14.53 -7.11 1.26
C GLY A 323 -14.63 -7.36 2.77
N LEU A 324 -13.54 -7.18 3.50
CA LEU A 324 -13.47 -7.48 4.92
C LEU A 324 -12.53 -6.52 5.66
N ILE A 325 -12.94 -6.07 6.83
CA ILE A 325 -12.05 -5.44 7.82
C ILE A 325 -12.12 -6.29 9.08
N ILE A 326 -11.00 -6.52 9.74
CA ILE A 326 -10.93 -7.21 11.03
C ILE A 326 -10.27 -6.26 12.01
N VAL A 327 -10.86 -6.09 13.19
CA VAL A 327 -10.26 -5.31 14.28
C VAL A 327 -9.97 -6.25 15.43
N ASP A 328 -8.75 -6.75 15.52
CA ASP A 328 -8.35 -7.65 16.59
C ASP A 328 -8.15 -6.89 17.90
N GLU A 329 -8.48 -7.51 19.02
CA GLU A 329 -8.40 -6.89 20.35
C GLU A 329 -9.06 -5.49 20.39
N GLU A 330 -10.29 -5.36 19.87
CA GLU A 330 -10.97 -4.08 19.60
C GLU A 330 -11.06 -3.11 20.80
N HIS A 331 -11.02 -3.66 22.02
CA HIS A 331 -11.08 -2.93 23.28
C HIS A 331 -9.80 -2.13 23.58
N GLU A 332 -8.73 -2.36 22.84
CA GLU A 332 -7.41 -1.81 23.12
C GLU A 332 -7.35 -0.29 22.80
N HIS A 333 -6.77 0.48 23.73
CA HIS A 333 -6.79 1.95 23.68
C HIS A 333 -5.92 2.56 22.58
N SER A 334 -4.86 1.85 22.14
CA SER A 334 -4.02 2.30 21.03
C SER A 334 -4.78 2.48 19.74
N TYR A 335 -6.03 2.00 19.59
CA TYR A 335 -6.88 2.36 18.45
C TYR A 335 -7.33 3.82 18.40
N LYS A 336 -7.23 4.56 19.51
CA LYS A 336 -7.52 6.00 19.57
C LYS A 336 -6.29 6.81 19.18
N GLN A 337 -6.44 7.73 18.23
CA GLN A 337 -5.40 8.72 17.90
C GLN A 337 -5.45 9.88 18.91
N GLU A 338 -4.29 10.28 19.43
CA GLU A 338 -4.15 11.41 20.39
C GLU A 338 -4.06 12.79 19.71
N GLU A 339 -3.43 12.83 18.55
CA GLU A 339 -3.30 14.04 17.73
C GLU A 339 -4.50 14.24 16.80
N ALA A 340 -4.77 15.48 16.40
CA ALA A 340 -5.84 15.79 15.44
C ALA A 340 -5.68 14.94 14.15
N PRO A 341 -6.73 14.27 13.67
CA PRO A 341 -8.16 14.49 13.97
C PRO A 341 -8.72 13.67 15.15
N ARG A 342 -7.87 13.04 15.98
CA ARG A 342 -8.26 12.24 17.15
C ARG A 342 -9.28 11.15 16.84
N TYR A 343 -9.15 10.53 15.68
CA TYR A 343 -10.07 9.48 15.26
C TYR A 343 -9.87 8.19 16.07
N HIS A 344 -10.91 7.35 16.13
CA HIS A 344 -10.81 6.00 16.65
C HIS A 344 -10.83 5.01 15.49
N ALA A 345 -9.78 4.21 15.34
CA ALA A 345 -9.62 3.34 14.16
C ALA A 345 -10.75 2.30 14.03
N ARG A 346 -11.21 1.71 15.14
CA ARG A 346 -12.40 0.82 15.18
C ARG A 346 -13.65 1.49 14.58
N ASP A 347 -13.98 2.70 15.03
CA ASP A 347 -15.18 3.40 14.55
C ASP A 347 -15.05 3.76 13.06
N VAL A 348 -13.85 4.18 12.64
CA VAL A 348 -13.52 4.43 11.24
C VAL A 348 -13.64 3.15 10.40
N ALA A 349 -13.22 2.00 10.92
CA ALA A 349 -13.35 0.70 10.26
C ALA A 349 -14.83 0.36 10.00
N VAL A 350 -15.70 0.54 11.00
CA VAL A 350 -17.15 0.31 10.84
C VAL A 350 -17.74 1.21 9.76
N VAL A 351 -17.43 2.50 9.77
CA VAL A 351 -17.94 3.44 8.78
C VAL A 351 -17.38 3.15 7.38
N ARG A 352 -16.10 2.78 7.29
CA ARG A 352 -15.49 2.38 6.02
C ARG A 352 -16.16 1.13 5.48
N ALA A 353 -16.35 0.10 6.30
CA ALA A 353 -17.00 -1.14 5.90
C ALA A 353 -18.43 -0.89 5.41
N GLN A 354 -19.20 -0.06 6.11
CA GLN A 354 -20.55 0.31 5.68
C GLN A 354 -20.56 1.01 4.31
N ARG A 355 -19.65 1.96 4.07
CA ARG A 355 -19.54 2.70 2.79
C ARG A 355 -19.10 1.81 1.64
N GLU A 356 -18.19 0.88 1.91
CA GLU A 356 -17.64 -0.03 0.89
C GLU A 356 -18.44 -1.32 0.75
N LYS A 357 -19.51 -1.50 1.54
CA LYS A 357 -20.30 -2.75 1.63
C LYS A 357 -19.44 -3.97 1.99
N ALA A 358 -18.42 -3.75 2.82
CA ALA A 358 -17.59 -4.79 3.41
C ALA A 358 -18.18 -5.24 4.75
N VAL A 359 -17.73 -6.41 5.21
CA VAL A 359 -17.99 -6.92 6.57
C VAL A 359 -16.87 -6.42 7.51
N VAL A 360 -17.21 -6.20 8.78
CA VAL A 360 -16.29 -5.81 9.86
C VAL A 360 -16.49 -6.62 11.14
#